data_AF-A0A829W2N2-F1
#
_entry.id   AF-A0A829W2N2-F1
#
_cell.length_a   1.000
_cell.length_b   1.000
_cell.length_c   1.000
_cell.angle_alpha   90.00
_cell.angle_beta   90.00
_cell.angle_gamma   90.00
#
_symmetry.space_group_name_H-M   'P 1'
#
loop_
_entity.id
_entity.type
_entity.pdbx_description
1 polymer ?
#
loop_
_entity_poly.entity_id
_entity_poly.type
_entity_poly.pdbx_seq_one_letter_code
_entity_poly.pdbx_strand_id
1 'polypeptide(L)'
;MSSQEHKENSIRFIDSGYNEKFRVNDGDKILIHTRNGTTLERECKYIDDYHTQIGSDDFHICEFAELCERNGHTVEPAGKEKIKPEKSKEKER
;
A
#
# COMPACT_ATOMS: atom_id res chain seq x y z
N MET A 1 16.85 -5.79 27.47
CA MET A 1 15.71 -6.71 27.32
C MET A 1 15.19 -6.53 25.90
N SER A 2 15.71 -7.32 24.95
CA SER A 2 15.34 -7.21 23.54
C SER A 2 14.51 -8.43 23.19
N SER A 3 13.23 -8.36 23.54
CA SER A 3 12.21 -9.32 23.14
C SER A 3 11.10 -8.51 22.49
N GLN A 4 11.38 -7.93 21.32
CA GLN A 4 10.31 -7.43 20.48
C GLN A 4 9.85 -8.62 19.65
N GLU A 5 8.71 -9.17 20.06
CA GLU A 5 7.92 -10.09 19.26
C GLU A 5 7.86 -9.56 17.83
N HIS A 6 8.44 -10.30 16.89
CA HIS A 6 8.18 -10.12 15.47
C HIS A 6 6.73 -10.54 15.21
N LYS A 7 5.77 -9.70 15.63
CA LYS A 7 4.44 -9.73 15.03
C LYS A 7 4.67 -9.29 13.60
N GLU A 8 4.26 -10.14 12.68
CA GLU A 8 4.27 -9.88 11.24
C GLU A 8 3.27 -8.75 10.97
N ASN A 9 3.67 -7.52 11.30
CA ASN A 9 2.88 -6.30 11.12
C ASN A 9 2.90 -5.96 9.64
N SER A 10 2.02 -6.61 8.87
CA SER A 10 1.89 -6.41 7.44
C SER A 10 0.73 -5.45 7.15
N ILE A 11 1.03 -4.34 6.49
CA ILE A 11 0.06 -3.38 6.01
C ILE A 11 -0.57 -3.92 4.73
N ARG A 12 -1.89 -4.01 4.70
CA ARG A 12 -2.65 -4.51 3.56
C ARG A 12 -3.13 -3.33 2.71
N PHE A 13 -2.71 -3.29 1.45
CA PHE A 13 -3.22 -2.33 0.49
C PHE A 13 -4.39 -2.96 -0.28
N ILE A 14 -5.55 -2.30 -0.22
CA ILE A 14 -6.78 -2.70 -0.91
C ILE A 14 -7.15 -1.67 -1.99
N ASP A 15 -8.07 -2.03 -2.90
CA ASP A 15 -8.82 -1.05 -3.70
C ASP A 15 -10.18 -0.67 -3.05
N SER A 16 -10.92 0.26 -3.65
CA SER A 16 -12.26 0.67 -3.17
C SER A 16 -13.28 -0.48 -3.13
N GLY A 17 -13.05 -1.53 -3.93
CA GLY A 17 -13.81 -2.77 -3.92
C GLY A 17 -13.38 -3.77 -2.84
N TYR A 18 -12.53 -3.39 -1.87
CA TYR A 18 -12.00 -4.27 -0.82
C TYR A 18 -11.15 -5.45 -1.34
N ASN A 19 -10.66 -5.42 -2.58
CA ASN A 19 -9.76 -6.46 -3.06
C ASN A 19 -8.33 -6.13 -2.62
N GLU A 20 -7.69 -7.10 -1.97
CA GLU A 20 -6.29 -6.97 -1.59
C GLU A 20 -5.40 -6.93 -2.84
N LYS A 21 -4.66 -5.82 -2.99
CA LYS A 21 -3.73 -5.63 -4.10
C LYS A 21 -2.38 -6.25 -3.75
N PHE A 22 -1.82 -5.87 -2.60
CA PHE A 22 -0.53 -6.34 -2.11
C PHE A 22 -0.38 -6.03 -0.61
N ARG A 23 0.68 -6.58 0.00
CA ARG A 23 1.06 -6.31 1.38
C ARG A 23 2.47 -5.77 1.44
N VAL A 24 2.72 -4.89 2.40
CA VAL A 24 4.06 -4.38 2.73
C VAL A 24 4.30 -4.57 4.22
N ASN A 25 5.56 -4.64 4.65
CA ASN A 25 5.86 -4.78 6.06
C ASN A 25 5.81 -3.41 6.77
N ASP A 26 5.74 -3.43 8.08
CA ASP A 26 5.93 -2.23 8.89
C ASP A 26 7.27 -1.55 8.56
N GLY A 27 7.21 -0.28 8.14
CA GLY A 27 8.38 0.50 7.74
C GLY A 27 8.77 0.35 6.27
N ASP A 28 8.03 -0.42 5.47
CA ASP A 28 8.25 -0.45 4.02
C ASP A 28 7.76 0.83 3.35
N LYS A 29 8.34 1.14 2.20
CA LYS A 29 7.94 2.30 1.40
C LYS A 29 7.06 1.89 0.22
N ILE A 30 6.17 2.78 -0.19
CA ILE A 30 5.35 2.67 -1.38
C ILE A 30 5.65 3.80 -2.35
N LEU A 31 5.44 3.53 -3.63
CA LEU A 31 5.52 4.47 -4.73
C LEU A 31 4.11 4.74 -5.24
N ILE A 32 3.68 5.99 -5.17
CA ILE A 32 2.38 6.44 -5.69
C ILE A 32 2.63 7.12 -7.03
N HIS A 33 2.26 6.44 -8.10
CA HIS A 33 2.30 6.92 -9.47
C HIS A 33 1.07 7.76 -9.76
N THR A 34 1.26 9.05 -9.95
CA THR A 34 0.19 9.98 -10.33
C THR A 34 -0.06 9.90 -11.84
N ARG A 35 -1.29 10.26 -12.28
CA ARG A 35 -1.63 10.35 -13.70
C ARG A 35 -0.74 11.33 -14.49
N ASN A 36 -0.12 12.28 -13.80
CA ASN A 36 0.79 13.27 -14.39
C ASN A 36 2.18 12.69 -14.71
N GLY A 37 2.45 11.43 -14.36
CA GLY A 37 3.75 10.78 -14.55
C GLY A 37 4.76 11.04 -13.43
N THR A 38 4.34 11.68 -12.34
CA THR A 38 5.15 11.85 -11.13
C THR A 38 4.97 10.64 -10.21
N THR A 39 6.07 10.10 -9.71
CA THR A 39 6.08 9.07 -8.68
C THR A 39 6.40 9.68 -7.33
N LEU A 40 5.57 9.43 -6.33
CA LEU A 40 5.76 9.90 -4.95
C LEU A 40 6.17 8.72 -4.07
N GLU A 41 7.32 8.80 -3.43
CA GLU A 41 7.74 7.83 -2.41
C GLU A 41 7.15 8.21 -1.05
N ARG A 42 6.47 7.27 -0.39
CA ARG A 42 5.96 7.43 0.98
C ARG A 42 6.30 6.22 1.82
N GLU A 43 6.79 6.45 3.03
CA GLU A 43 7.03 5.41 4.01
C GLU A 43 5.72 4.99 4.67
N CYS A 44 5.49 3.69 4.82
CA CYS A 44 4.28 3.15 5.41
C CYS A 44 4.57 2.50 6.75
N LYS A 45 3.78 2.83 7.76
CA LYS A 45 3.88 2.25 9.09
C LYS A 45 2.57 1.60 9.50
N TYR A 46 2.65 0.38 10.00
CA TYR A 46 1.51 -0.38 10.47
C TYR A 46 1.04 0.22 11.79
N ILE A 47 -0.23 0.63 11.83
CA ILE A 47 -0.89 1.06 13.06
C ILE A 47 -1.84 -0.05 13.51
N ASP A 48 -2.78 -0.44 12.63
CA ASP A 48 -3.72 -1.54 12.85
C ASP A 48 -4.23 -2.14 11.52
N ASP A 49 -5.23 -3.02 11.58
CA ASP A 49 -5.82 -3.69 10.42
C ASP A 49 -6.43 -2.74 9.38
N TYR A 50 -6.80 -1.52 9.77
CA TYR A 50 -7.47 -0.53 8.93
C TYR A 50 -6.74 0.80 8.83
N HIS A 51 -5.89 1.15 9.79
CA HIS A 51 -5.09 2.38 9.74
C HIS A 51 -3.63 2.09 9.42
N THR A 52 -3.10 2.88 8.49
CA THR A 52 -1.69 2.90 8.11
C THR A 52 -1.18 4.32 8.15
N GLN A 53 0.02 4.53 8.69
CA GLN A 53 0.71 5.80 8.54
C GLN A 53 1.37 5.85 7.17
N ILE A 54 1.18 6.92 6.39
CA ILE A 54 1.82 7.10 5.08
C ILE A 54 2.59 8.43 5.10
N GLY A 55 3.90 8.34 5.28
CA GLY A 55 4.77 9.47 5.58
C GLY A 55 4.58 9.92 7.02
N SER A 56 3.97 11.10 7.19
CA SER A 56 3.77 11.71 8.51
C SER A 56 2.31 11.69 8.97
N ASP A 57 1.38 11.23 8.14
CA ASP A 57 -0.07 11.27 8.38
C ASP A 57 -0.63 9.84 8.41
N ASP A 58 -1.61 9.58 9.27
CA ASP A 58 -2.37 8.34 9.31
C ASP A 58 -3.57 8.37 8.34
N PHE A 59 -3.79 7.25 7.66
CA PHE A 59 -4.85 7.08 6.69
C PHE A 59 -5.57 5.75 6.89
N HIS A 60 -6.87 5.75 6.59
CA HIS A 60 -7.63 4.51 6.47
C HIS A 60 -7.32 3.83 5.14
N ILE A 61 -7.14 2.50 5.14
CA ILE A 61 -6.84 1.74 3.91
C ILE A 61 -7.87 1.96 2.79
N CYS A 62 -9.15 2.14 3.16
CA CYS A 62 -10.23 2.47 2.23
C CYS A 62 -10.11 3.90 1.69
N GLU A 63 -9.87 4.88 2.57
CA GLU A 63 -9.74 6.29 2.15
C GLU A 63 -8.57 6.46 1.17
N PHE A 64 -7.45 5.81 1.47
CA PHE A 64 -6.29 5.81 0.59
C PHE A 64 -6.59 5.16 -0.77
N ALA A 65 -7.31 4.03 -0.77
CA ALA A 65 -7.74 3.36 -1.99
C ALA A 65 -8.67 4.23 -2.84
N GLU A 66 -9.69 4.83 -2.23
CA GLU A 66 -10.63 5.73 -2.88
C GLU A 66 -9.93 6.97 -3.46
N LEU A 67 -8.97 7.55 -2.73
CA LEU A 67 -8.13 8.65 -3.23
C LEU A 67 -7.34 8.23 -4.46
N CYS A 68 -6.77 7.02 -4.44
CA CYS A 68 -6.01 6.51 -5.57
C CYS A 68 -6.91 6.30 -6.79
N GLU A 69 -8.08 5.68 -6.65
CA GLU A 69 -8.98 5.47 -7.78
C GLU A 69 -9.60 6.78 -8.29
N ARG A 70 -10.03 7.66 -7.39
CA ARG A 70 -10.62 8.96 -7.76
C ARG A 70 -9.65 9.84 -8.52
N ASN A 71 -8.38 9.83 -8.14
CA ASN A 71 -7.35 10.62 -8.81
C ASN A 71 -6.63 9.85 -9.94
N GLY A 72 -6.96 8.57 -10.16
CA GLY A 72 -6.25 7.69 -11.07
C GLY A 72 -4.77 7.51 -10.71
N HIS A 73 -4.45 7.51 -9.42
CA HIS A 73 -3.13 7.18 -8.90
C HIS A 73 -2.99 5.67 -8.76
N THR A 74 -1.83 5.14 -9.08
CA THR A 74 -1.49 3.73 -8.91
C THR A 74 -0.45 3.61 -7.81
N VAL A 75 -0.61 2.62 -6.92
CA VAL A 75 0.31 2.42 -5.80
C VAL A 75 1.06 1.13 -6.02
N GLU A 76 2.37 1.18 -5.91
CA GLU A 76 3.26 0.05 -6.03
C GLU A 76 4.14 -0.02 -4.78
N PRO A 77 4.47 -1.22 -4.25
CA PRO A 77 5.45 -1.32 -3.18
C PRO A 77 6.83 -0.89 -3.71
N ALA A 78 7.51 0.02 -3.01
CA ALA A 78 8.87 0.46 -3.36
C ALA A 78 9.93 -0.63 -3.11
N GLY A 79 9.48 -1.86 -2.83
CA GLY A 79 10.22 -2.94 -2.22
C GLY A 79 11.59 -3.16 -2.84
N LYS A 80 12.62 -3.02 -2.00
CA LYS A 80 13.82 -3.82 -2.16
C LYS A 80 13.45 -5.22 -1.67
N GLU A 81 13.13 -6.09 -2.63
CA GLU A 81 12.87 -7.53 -2.53
C GLU A 81 11.40 -8.01 -2.40
N LYS A 82 10.81 -8.23 -3.58
CA LYS A 82 10.08 -9.44 -4.00
C LYS A 82 8.90 -9.90 -3.12
N ILE A 83 7.71 -9.35 -3.35
CA ILE A 83 6.48 -10.16 -3.33
C ILE A 83 5.62 -9.74 -4.52
N LYS A 84 5.59 -10.59 -5.56
CA LYS A 84 4.61 -10.49 -6.64
C LYS A 84 3.26 -10.95 -6.11
N PRO A 85 2.18 -10.19 -6.31
CA PRO A 85 0.91 -10.78 -6.67
C PRO A 85 0.72 -10.64 -8.17
N GLU A 86 0.66 -11.79 -8.84
CA GLU A 86 0.34 -11.91 -10.25
C GLU A 86 -1.15 -11.59 -10.50
N LYS A 87 -1.39 -10.76 -11.54
CA LYS A 87 -2.62 -10.62 -12.37
C LYS A 87 -3.90 -10.04 -11.77
N SER A 88 -4.35 -8.96 -12.42
CA SER A 88 -5.64 -8.98 -13.14
C SER A 88 -5.58 -8.07 -14.38
N LYS A 89 -4.96 -8.58 -15.46
CA LYS A 89 -5.32 -8.17 -16.82
C LYS A 89 -6.56 -8.99 -17.20
N GLU A 90 -7.74 -8.52 -16.85
CA GLU A 90 -8.95 -8.95 -17.55
C GLU A 90 -9.42 -7.77 -18.40
N LYS A 91 -8.93 -7.76 -19.64
CA LYS A 91 -9.52 -7.01 -20.73
C LYS A 91 -9.87 -8.05 -21.78
N GLU A 92 -10.90 -8.84 -21.47
CA GLU A 92 -11.54 -9.69 -22.47
C GLU A 92 -12.27 -8.77 -23.45
N ARG A 93 -11.95 -8.94 -24.73
CA ARG A 93 -12.54 -8.27 -25.90
C ARG A 93 -13.16 -9.35 -26.75
#